data_AF-A0A660SZ52-F1
#
_entry.id   AF-A0A660SZ52-F1
#
_cell.length_a   1.000
_cell.length_b   1.000
_cell.length_c   1.000
_cell.angle_alpha   90.00
_cell.angle_beta   90.00
_cell.angle_gamma   90.00
#
_symmetry.space_group_name_H-M   'P 1'
#
loop_
_entity.id
_entity.type
_entity.pdbx_description
1 polymer ?
#
loop_
_entity_poly.entity_id
_entity_poly.type
_entity_poly.pdbx_seq_one_letter_code
_entity_poly.pdbx_strand_id
1 'polypeptide(L)'
;MNSGKMDKKRVLGLSARLLLFIIPIISGSLLVSGFLTGLYAERGVKKAMNQLLVYKAEDLIRHTSSQWSLLLDNGLQDKPPYLESLKRSIGSYSTTMLRGEGEWILAVDEDMNIVFSVGVSFPDDLIREAIVENPPGESGDIWIDGKFGDEKRIGYGFFLPSMGWTVYITSLQRSYFIEMSFIRWNFIIMVIFTALVSSLFIIYFVRRSMRPLRTVISDMQGIVQKRDFEKRVIPVQNDEVGELAREFNLMADYLDRAMTRLKYIAHSEAEARIEIRNRERETLDVLSRVSDHKDPETARHTSRVGMYASLLSELRGDSSEEADLMRWAVPLHDIGKVGIPD
;
A
#
# COMPACT_ATOMS: atom_id res chain seq x y z
N MET A 1 -9.96 -14.81 -41.27
CA MET A 1 -9.63 -15.32 -39.92
C MET A 1 -8.46 -14.55 -39.38
N ASN A 2 -8.68 -13.61 -38.45
CA ASN A 2 -7.59 -13.05 -37.64
C ASN A 2 -8.20 -12.64 -36.29
N SER A 3 -8.28 -13.59 -35.35
CA SER A 3 -8.76 -13.33 -34.00
C SER A 3 -7.61 -12.70 -33.20
N GLY A 4 -7.65 -11.37 -33.09
CA GLY A 4 -6.81 -10.65 -32.16
C GLY A 4 -7.12 -11.10 -30.73
N LYS A 5 -6.29 -12.00 -30.20
CA LYS A 5 -6.22 -12.27 -28.76
C LYS A 5 -5.79 -10.98 -28.07
N MET A 6 -6.76 -10.21 -27.58
CA MET A 6 -6.49 -9.17 -26.60
C MET A 6 -5.92 -9.84 -25.35
N ASP A 7 -4.64 -9.56 -25.11
CA ASP A 7 -3.92 -9.92 -23.90
C ASP A 7 -4.61 -9.25 -22.70
N LYS A 8 -5.42 -10.02 -21.96
CA LYS A 8 -6.05 -9.56 -20.73
C LYS A 8 -4.95 -9.38 -19.69
N LYS A 9 -4.33 -8.19 -19.67
CA LYS A 9 -3.52 -7.72 -18.53
C LYS A 9 -4.28 -8.07 -17.25
N ARG A 10 -3.69 -8.92 -16.40
CA ARG A 10 -4.25 -9.26 -15.08
C ARG A 10 -4.22 -7.99 -14.23
N VAL A 11 -5.24 -7.16 -14.36
CA VAL A 11 -5.42 -5.98 -13.56
C VAL A 11 -5.65 -6.44 -12.12
N LEU A 12 -4.69 -6.17 -11.24
CA LEU A 12 -4.84 -6.41 -9.80
C LEU A 12 -6.14 -5.78 -9.32
N GLY A 13 -7.02 -6.58 -8.72
CA GLY A 13 -8.27 -6.12 -8.15
C GLY A 13 -8.03 -5.07 -7.07
N LEU A 14 -9.01 -4.20 -6.82
CA LEU A 14 -8.91 -3.09 -5.87
C LEU A 14 -8.36 -3.53 -4.50
N SER A 15 -8.82 -4.69 -4.02
CA SER A 15 -8.37 -5.36 -2.79
C SER A 15 -6.86 -5.63 -2.76
N ALA A 16 -6.30 -6.12 -3.86
CA ALA A 16 -4.88 -6.45 -3.94
C ALA A 16 -4.01 -5.19 -4.03
N ARG A 17 -4.53 -4.12 -4.66
CA ARG A 17 -3.84 -2.81 -4.68
C ARG A 17 -3.82 -2.15 -3.30
N LEU A 18 -4.94 -2.21 -2.57
CA LEU A 18 -5.02 -1.68 -1.20
C LEU A 18 -4.04 -2.41 -0.28
N LEU A 19 -3.99 -3.75 -0.34
CA LEU A 19 -3.01 -4.55 0.40
C LEU A 19 -1.57 -4.18 0.05
N LEU A 20 -1.26 -4.05 -1.26
CA LEU A 20 0.05 -3.64 -1.75
C LEU A 20 0.46 -2.22 -1.29
N PHE A 21 -0.49 -1.34 -0.99
CA PHE A 21 -0.19 0.01 -0.56
C PHE A 21 -0.09 0.13 0.96
N ILE A 22 -1.03 -0.46 1.70
CA ILE A 22 -1.15 -0.30 3.14
C ILE A 22 -0.08 -1.09 3.89
N ILE A 23 0.21 -2.33 3.47
CA ILE A 23 1.17 -3.19 4.18
C ILE A 23 2.58 -2.58 4.17
N PRO A 24 3.15 -2.14 3.03
CA PRO A 24 4.48 -1.54 3.03
C PRO A 24 4.58 -0.23 3.81
N ILE A 25 3.51 0.57 3.87
CA ILE A 25 3.51 1.82 4.65
C ILE A 25 3.59 1.50 6.14
N ILE A 26 2.72 0.62 6.63
CA ILE A 26 2.70 0.24 8.05
C ILE A 26 4.01 -0.47 8.41
N SER A 27 4.39 -1.52 7.67
CA SER A 27 5.61 -2.28 7.94
C SER A 27 6.86 -1.42 7.79
N GLY A 28 6.90 -0.52 6.79
CA GLY A 28 8.03 0.37 6.54
C GLY A 28 8.26 1.36 7.70
N SER A 29 7.19 1.99 8.19
CA SER A 29 7.30 2.90 9.35
C SER A 29 7.83 2.20 10.61
N LEU A 30 7.36 0.98 10.88
CA LEU A 30 7.85 0.17 11.99
C LEU A 30 9.32 -0.21 11.82
N LEU A 31 9.72 -0.63 10.62
CA LEU A 31 11.11 -0.98 10.33
C LEU A 31 12.06 0.21 10.52
N VAL A 32 11.69 1.39 10.03
CA VAL A 32 12.48 2.62 10.20
C VAL A 32 12.58 2.99 11.69
N SER A 33 11.46 2.95 12.42
CA SER A 33 11.43 3.25 13.86
C SER A 33 12.32 2.28 14.66
N GLY A 34 12.24 0.99 14.37
CA GLY A 34 13.07 -0.03 15.00
C GLY A 34 14.55 0.12 14.71
N PHE A 35 14.89 0.37 13.44
CA PHE A 35 16.26 0.59 13.03
C PHE A 35 16.87 1.81 13.74
N LEU A 36 16.14 2.92 13.78
CA LEU A 36 16.56 4.12 14.51
C LEU A 36 16.72 3.84 16.01
N THR A 37 15.75 3.15 16.62
CA THR A 37 15.80 2.78 18.04
C THR A 37 17.02 1.91 18.35
N GLY A 38 17.34 0.95 17.47
CA GLY A 38 18.55 0.14 17.57
C GLY A 38 19.83 0.97 17.52
N LEU A 39 19.94 1.91 16.58
CA LEU A 39 21.09 2.81 16.49
C LEU A 39 21.23 3.71 17.73
N TYR A 40 20.13 4.23 18.26
CA TYR A 40 20.15 5.06 19.47
C TYR A 40 20.51 4.25 20.71
N ALA A 41 19.99 3.04 20.85
CA ALA A 41 20.35 2.14 21.94
C ALA A 41 21.85 1.79 21.89
N GLU A 42 22.38 1.48 20.70
CA GLU A 42 23.80 1.17 20.50
C GLU A 42 24.70 2.33 20.93
N ARG A 43 24.38 3.55 20.47
CA ARG A 43 25.10 4.77 20.85
C ARG A 43 24.95 5.09 22.34
N GLY A 44 23.76 4.87 22.90
CA GLY A 44 23.46 5.12 24.30
C GLY A 44 24.30 4.26 25.24
N VAL A 45 24.39 2.96 24.96
CA VAL A 45 25.22 2.04 25.76
C VAL A 45 26.70 2.31 25.56
N LYS A 46 27.18 2.54 24.33
CA LYS A 46 28.58 2.95 24.11
C LYS A 46 28.94 4.19 24.94
N LYS A 47 28.05 5.20 24.96
CA LYS A 47 28.24 6.41 25.78
C LYS A 47 28.27 6.09 27.28
N ALA A 48 27.34 5.26 27.76
CA ALA A 48 27.27 4.86 29.17
C ALA A 48 28.51 4.06 29.60
N MET A 49 28.98 3.14 28.75
CA MET A 49 30.22 2.38 28.96
C MET A 49 31.43 3.30 29.05
N ASN A 50 31.56 4.27 28.13
CA ASN A 50 32.66 5.23 28.15
C ASN A 50 32.64 6.05 29.45
N GLN A 51 31.47 6.55 29.87
CA GLN A 51 31.34 7.29 31.13
C GLN A 51 31.70 6.43 32.35
N LEU A 52 31.33 5.15 32.35
CA LEU A 52 31.68 4.22 33.43
C LEU A 52 33.19 3.96 33.49
N LEU A 53 33.84 3.76 32.34
CA LEU A 53 35.29 3.54 32.29
C LEU A 53 36.07 4.78 32.73
N VAL A 54 35.66 5.97 32.27
CA VAL A 54 36.25 7.25 32.71
C VAL A 54 36.06 7.45 34.21
N TYR A 55 34.85 7.21 34.73
CA TYR A 55 34.59 7.29 36.18
C TYR A 55 35.50 6.35 36.97
N LYS A 56 35.65 5.09 36.52
CA LYS A 56 36.57 4.13 37.16
C LYS A 56 38.01 4.62 37.09
N ALA A 57 38.44 5.20 35.98
CA ALA A 57 39.78 5.75 35.87
C ALA A 57 39.99 6.93 36.83
N GLU A 58 39.08 7.89 36.87
CA GLU A 58 39.14 9.04 37.78
C GLU A 58 39.16 8.62 39.26
N ASP A 59 38.36 7.61 39.63
CA ASP A 59 38.31 7.08 41.00
C ASP A 59 39.63 6.37 41.36
N LEU A 60 40.19 5.60 40.42
CA LEU A 60 41.48 4.93 40.60
C LEU A 60 42.64 5.94 40.67
N ILE A 61 42.64 6.98 39.82
CA ILE A 61 43.62 8.08 39.88
C ILE A 61 43.55 8.78 41.24
N ARG A 62 42.34 9.08 41.72
CA ARG A 62 42.11 9.75 43.01
C ARG A 62 42.61 8.90 44.18
N HIS A 63 42.26 7.63 44.22
CA HIS A 63 42.73 6.71 45.25
C HIS A 63 44.26 6.59 45.23
N THR A 64 44.82 6.39 44.04
CA THR A 64 46.27 6.24 43.84
C THR A 64 47.03 7.49 44.25
N SER A 65 46.54 8.67 43.87
CA SER A 65 47.13 9.96 44.27
C SER A 65 47.06 10.18 45.78
N SER A 66 45.97 9.78 46.42
CA SER A 66 45.81 9.85 47.87
C SER A 66 46.77 8.92 48.61
N GLN A 67 46.98 7.70 48.12
CA GLN A 67 47.97 6.79 48.71
C GLN A 67 49.41 7.26 48.47
N TRP A 68 49.69 7.86 47.31
CA TRP A 68 50.98 8.46 47.00
C TRP A 68 51.30 9.66 47.89
N SER A 69 50.33 10.57 48.10
CA SER A 69 50.54 11.74 48.96
C SER A 69 50.83 11.33 50.40
N LEU A 70 50.19 10.27 50.93
CA LEU A 70 50.51 9.73 52.25
C LEU A 70 51.96 9.28 52.38
N LEU A 71 52.54 8.69 51.33
CA LEU A 71 53.96 8.31 51.33
C LEU A 71 54.87 9.52 51.31
N LEU A 72 54.53 10.50 50.46
CA LEU A 72 55.32 11.71 50.26
C LEU A 72 55.33 12.59 51.52
N ASP A 73 54.17 12.80 52.14
CA ASP A 73 54.00 13.58 53.38
C ASP A 73 54.77 12.96 54.56
N ASN A 74 55.00 11.64 54.52
CA ASN A 74 55.74 10.91 55.56
C ASN A 74 57.21 10.64 55.17
N GLY A 75 57.69 11.09 54.01
CA GLY A 75 59.05 10.84 53.54
C GLY A 75 59.37 9.35 53.31
N LEU A 76 58.38 8.57 52.90
CA LEU A 76 58.46 7.11 52.73
C LEU A 76 58.50 6.69 51.25
N GLN A 77 58.45 7.64 50.31
CA GLN A 77 58.37 7.36 48.88
C GLN A 77 59.56 6.56 48.32
N ASP A 78 60.75 6.70 48.91
CA ASP A 78 61.96 6.02 48.42
C ASP A 78 62.21 4.66 49.11
N LYS A 79 61.30 4.21 49.99
CA LYS A 79 61.48 2.99 50.78
C LYS A 79 60.77 1.80 50.12
N PRO A 80 61.49 0.76 49.68
CA PRO A 80 60.90 -0.38 48.95
C PRO A 80 59.72 -1.08 49.65
N PRO A 81 59.72 -1.31 50.98
CA PRO A 81 58.60 -1.97 51.64
C PRO A 81 57.28 -1.18 51.55
N TYR A 82 57.36 0.14 51.53
CA TYR A 82 56.19 1.02 51.47
C TYR A 82 55.67 1.16 50.04
N LEU A 83 56.57 1.18 49.05
CA LEU A 83 56.21 1.09 47.62
C LEU A 83 55.50 -0.23 47.29
N GLU A 84 55.95 -1.35 47.86
CA GLU A 84 55.27 -2.64 47.70
C GLU A 84 53.89 -2.66 48.39
N SER A 85 53.77 -2.02 49.56
CA SER A 85 52.47 -1.85 50.23
C SER A 85 51.50 -1.01 49.40
N LEU A 86 51.99 0.06 48.77
CA LEU A 86 51.23 0.91 47.86
C LEU A 86 50.70 0.11 46.65
N LYS A 87 51.59 -0.63 45.97
CA LYS A 87 51.21 -1.51 44.85
C LYS A 87 50.10 -2.49 45.25
N ARG A 88 50.25 -3.15 46.39
CA ARG A 88 49.22 -4.07 46.91
C ARG A 88 47.90 -3.37 47.25
N SER A 89 47.96 -2.15 47.80
CA SER A 89 46.77 -1.35 48.09
C SER A 89 46.01 -1.01 46.81
N ILE A 90 46.71 -0.46 45.80
CA ILE A 90 46.13 -0.08 44.52
C ILE A 90 45.57 -1.31 43.79
N GLY A 91 46.31 -2.42 43.77
CA GLY A 91 45.85 -3.68 43.20
C GLY A 91 44.60 -4.21 43.90
N SER A 92 44.57 -4.19 45.24
CA SER A 92 43.42 -4.62 46.03
C SER A 92 42.20 -3.74 45.79
N TYR A 93 42.38 -2.42 45.74
CA TYR A 93 41.32 -1.47 45.41
C TYR A 93 40.79 -1.69 43.99
N SER A 94 41.68 -1.89 43.01
CA SER A 94 41.32 -2.22 41.63
C SER A 94 40.42 -3.46 41.54
N THR A 95 40.66 -4.49 42.36
CA THR A 95 39.79 -5.68 42.46
C THR A 95 38.36 -5.30 42.87
N THR A 96 38.20 -4.34 43.79
CA THR A 96 36.87 -3.90 44.25
C THR A 96 36.08 -3.09 43.22
N MET A 97 36.77 -2.56 42.20
CA MET A 97 36.18 -1.79 41.10
C MET A 97 35.65 -2.68 39.97
N LEU A 98 36.04 -3.96 39.94
CA LEU A 98 35.50 -4.94 39.01
C LEU A 98 34.07 -5.29 39.41
N ARG A 99 33.13 -5.03 38.50
CA ARG A 99 31.69 -5.23 38.69
C ARG A 99 31.08 -6.14 37.62
N GLY A 100 31.68 -6.18 36.43
CA GLY A 100 31.18 -6.93 35.27
C GLY A 100 32.04 -8.15 34.93
N GLU A 101 31.41 -9.17 34.35
CA GLU A 101 32.14 -10.30 33.77
C GLU A 101 33.00 -9.85 32.58
N GLY A 102 34.26 -10.25 32.59
CA GLY A 102 35.20 -9.88 31.54
C GLY A 102 35.95 -8.58 31.75
N GLU A 103 35.70 -7.86 32.86
CA GLU A 103 36.48 -6.67 33.21
C GLU A 103 37.92 -7.03 33.59
N TRP A 104 38.84 -6.15 33.23
CA TRP A 104 40.25 -6.34 33.51
C TRP A 104 40.94 -4.99 33.66
N ILE A 105 41.72 -4.86 34.73
CA ILE A 105 42.56 -3.71 35.01
C ILE A 105 44.00 -4.18 35.02
N LEU A 106 44.84 -3.52 34.21
CA LEU A 106 46.25 -3.80 34.07
C LEU A 106 47.04 -2.54 34.31
N ALA A 107 48.12 -2.63 35.09
CA ALA A 107 49.13 -1.58 35.16
C ALA A 107 50.48 -2.10 34.67
N VAL A 108 51.17 -1.29 33.87
CA VAL A 108 52.53 -1.55 33.40
C VAL A 108 53.45 -0.38 33.76
N ASP A 109 54.72 -0.67 33.99
CA ASP A 109 55.76 0.35 34.18
C ASP A 109 56.28 0.90 32.85
N GLU A 110 57.25 1.82 32.90
CA GLU A 110 57.89 2.42 31.71
C GLU A 110 58.58 1.38 30.81
N ASP A 111 59.03 0.27 31.38
CA ASP A 111 59.67 -0.85 30.67
C ASP A 111 58.65 -1.89 30.16
N MET A 112 57.34 -1.58 30.26
CA MET A 112 56.24 -2.46 29.86
C MET A 112 56.15 -3.76 30.67
N ASN A 113 56.72 -3.79 31.87
CA ASN A 113 56.54 -4.91 32.80
C ASN A 113 55.23 -4.75 33.55
N ILE A 114 54.56 -5.88 33.78
CA ILE A 114 53.28 -5.91 34.49
C ILE A 114 53.53 -5.60 35.97
N VAL A 115 53.00 -4.47 36.44
CA VAL A 115 53.02 -4.07 37.85
C VAL A 115 51.92 -4.81 38.61
N PHE A 116 50.71 -4.79 38.07
CA PHE A 116 49.60 -5.59 38.55
C PHE A 116 48.58 -5.87 37.44
N SER A 117 47.87 -6.99 37.57
CA SER A 117 46.82 -7.41 36.65
C SER A 117 45.69 -8.00 37.49
N VAL A 118 44.48 -7.46 37.34
CA VAL A 118 43.32 -7.84 38.15
C VAL A 118 42.10 -8.05 37.25
N GLY A 119 41.40 -9.17 37.45
CA GLY A 119 40.26 -9.57 36.62
C GLY A 119 40.65 -10.67 35.64
N VAL A 120 40.19 -10.57 34.38
CA VAL A 120 40.53 -11.54 33.34
C VAL A 120 41.98 -11.35 32.89
N SER A 121 42.86 -12.27 33.26
CA SER A 121 44.27 -12.24 32.85
C SER A 121 44.49 -12.91 31.50
N PHE A 122 45.35 -12.31 30.69
CA PHE A 122 45.85 -12.86 29.43
C PHE A 122 47.30 -13.34 29.58
N PRO A 123 47.80 -14.18 28.67
CA PRO A 123 49.24 -14.45 28.56
C PRO A 123 50.03 -13.16 28.31
N ASP A 124 51.20 -13.03 28.93
CA ASP A 124 52.03 -11.82 28.90
C ASP A 124 52.38 -11.34 27.47
N ASP A 125 52.55 -12.27 26.53
CA ASP A 125 52.85 -11.95 25.12
C ASP A 125 51.70 -11.17 24.46
N LEU A 126 50.46 -11.60 24.70
CA LEU A 126 49.23 -10.96 24.18
C LEU A 126 48.97 -9.62 24.86
N ILE A 127 49.36 -9.49 26.14
CA ILE A 127 49.27 -8.23 26.88
C ILE A 127 50.19 -7.19 26.23
N ARG A 128 51.44 -7.56 25.94
CA ARG A 128 52.42 -6.66 25.31
C ARG A 128 51.97 -6.22 23.93
N GLU A 129 51.49 -7.15 23.09
CA GLU A 129 50.98 -6.85 21.75
C GLU A 129 49.81 -5.86 21.81
N ALA A 130 48.82 -6.12 22.67
CA ALA A 130 47.64 -5.28 22.77
C ALA A 130 47.92 -3.89 23.36
N ILE A 131 48.92 -3.75 24.24
CA ILE A 131 49.38 -2.43 24.70
C ILE A 131 50.00 -1.65 23.54
N VAL A 132 50.84 -2.29 22.73
CA VAL A 132 51.48 -1.63 21.57
C VAL A 132 50.44 -1.20 20.53
N GLU A 133 49.39 -2.00 20.34
CA GLU A 133 48.28 -1.64 19.44
C GLU A 133 47.39 -0.51 19.99
N ASN A 134 47.37 -0.31 21.31
CA ASN A 134 46.48 0.65 21.99
C ASN A 134 47.24 1.51 23.01
N PRO A 135 48.23 2.34 22.58
CA PRO A 135 49.00 3.16 23.50
C PRO A 135 48.11 4.25 24.14
N PRO A 136 48.30 4.57 25.43
CA PRO A 136 47.58 5.63 26.10
C PRO A 136 48.08 7.00 25.62
N GLY A 137 47.17 7.94 25.41
CA GLY A 137 47.52 9.35 25.26
C GLY A 137 47.87 10.00 26.60
N GLU A 138 48.50 11.18 26.56
CA GLU A 138 48.91 11.94 27.76
C GLU A 138 47.73 12.35 28.66
N SER A 139 46.52 12.45 28.12
CA SER A 139 45.30 12.87 28.86
C SER A 139 44.28 11.75 29.11
N GLY A 140 44.68 10.51 28.83
CA GLY A 140 43.82 9.33 28.88
C GLY A 140 43.01 9.13 27.61
N ASP A 141 43.18 7.99 26.95
CA ASP A 141 42.56 7.68 25.66
C ASP A 141 41.54 6.54 25.79
N ILE A 142 40.39 6.72 25.14
CA ILE A 142 39.35 5.69 25.02
C ILE A 142 39.58 4.91 23.73
N TRP A 143 39.75 3.59 23.81
CA TRP A 143 39.67 2.69 22.66
C TRP A 143 38.34 1.92 22.68
N ILE A 144 37.59 2.01 21.58
CA ILE A 144 36.23 1.44 21.47
C ILE A 144 36.23 0.09 20.71
N ASP A 145 37.33 -0.28 20.07
CA ASP A 145 37.48 -1.53 19.31
C ASP A 145 38.86 -2.18 19.52
N GLY A 146 39.49 -1.91 20.68
CA GLY A 146 40.76 -2.52 21.05
C GLY A 146 40.62 -4.04 21.12
N LYS A 147 41.58 -4.75 20.54
CA LYS A 147 41.66 -6.21 20.66
C LYS A 147 42.69 -6.56 21.73
N PHE A 148 42.30 -7.44 22.63
CA PHE A 148 43.26 -8.20 23.44
C PHE A 148 43.13 -9.65 22.99
N GLY A 149 44.08 -10.10 22.16
CA GLY A 149 43.94 -11.33 21.38
C GLY A 149 42.75 -11.28 20.43
N ASP A 150 41.88 -12.29 20.49
CA ASP A 150 40.70 -12.40 19.61
C ASP A 150 39.45 -11.70 20.16
N GLU A 151 39.49 -11.18 21.39
CA GLU A 151 38.32 -10.58 22.03
C GLU A 151 38.25 -9.07 21.78
N LYS A 152 37.09 -8.62 21.25
CA LYS A 152 36.78 -7.19 21.12
C LYS A 152 36.46 -6.58 22.48
N ARG A 153 37.21 -5.55 22.85
CA ARG A 153 37.12 -4.88 24.15
C ARG A 153 36.99 -3.38 23.96
N ILE A 154 36.34 -2.76 24.93
CA ILE A 154 36.35 -1.31 25.09
C ILE A 154 37.21 -1.05 26.31
N GLY A 155 38.07 -0.05 26.24
CA GLY A 155 38.89 0.31 27.39
C GLY A 155 39.38 1.74 27.36
N TYR A 156 39.99 2.08 28.48
CA TYR A 156 40.47 3.40 28.81
C TYR A 156 41.87 3.25 29.40
N GLY A 157 42.84 3.92 28.79
CA GLY A 157 44.22 3.93 29.23
C GLY A 157 44.58 5.30 29.77
N PHE A 158 45.32 5.36 30.88
CA PHE A 158 45.84 6.61 31.41
C PHE A 158 47.23 6.41 32.03
N PHE A 159 48.02 7.48 32.02
CA PHE A 159 49.34 7.51 32.63
C PHE A 159 49.29 8.13 34.03
N LEU A 160 50.04 7.56 34.96
CA LEU A 160 50.23 8.02 36.33
C LEU A 160 51.68 8.51 36.51
N PRO A 161 51.94 9.83 36.36
CA PRO A 161 53.29 10.38 36.38
C PRO A 161 54.03 10.17 37.70
N SER A 162 53.30 10.10 38.82
CA SER A 162 53.89 9.91 40.15
C SER A 162 54.60 8.56 40.32
N MET A 163 54.25 7.55 39.52
CA MET A 163 54.77 6.19 39.64
C MET A 163 55.38 5.65 38.34
N GLY A 164 55.28 6.40 37.24
CA GLY A 164 55.69 5.92 35.91
C GLY A 164 54.80 4.76 35.42
N TRP A 165 53.54 4.69 35.84
CA TRP A 165 52.65 3.58 35.49
C TRP A 165 51.67 3.99 34.40
N THR A 166 51.48 3.10 33.43
CA THR A 166 50.32 3.16 32.55
C THR A 166 49.28 2.16 33.03
N VAL A 167 48.05 2.62 33.23
CA VAL A 167 46.93 1.78 33.66
C VAL A 167 45.88 1.68 32.56
N TYR A 168 45.46 0.45 32.28
CA TYR A 168 44.43 0.07 31.33
C TYR A 168 43.23 -0.45 32.11
N ILE A 169 42.05 0.11 31.87
CA ILE A 169 40.77 -0.41 32.36
C ILE A 169 40.00 -0.87 31.13
N THR A 170 39.70 -2.16 31.04
CA THR A 170 39.03 -2.74 29.88
C THR A 170 37.83 -3.58 30.29
N SER A 171 36.86 -3.67 29.39
CA SER A 171 35.71 -4.56 29.54
C SER A 171 35.33 -5.20 28.20
N LEU A 172 34.73 -6.38 28.28
CA LEU A 172 34.26 -7.13 27.13
C LEU A 172 33.11 -6.38 26.45
N GLN A 173 33.24 -6.15 25.14
CA GLN A 173 32.18 -5.51 24.38
C GLN A 173 30.89 -6.36 24.50
N ARG A 174 30.97 -7.67 24.28
CA ARG A 174 29.80 -8.58 24.33
C ARG A 174 28.99 -8.50 25.63
N SER A 175 29.63 -8.31 26.79
CA SER A 175 28.95 -8.31 28.08
C SER A 175 27.87 -7.22 28.17
N TYR A 176 28.05 -6.07 27.51
CA TYR A 176 27.06 -4.99 27.48
C TYR A 176 26.06 -5.10 26.32
N PHE A 177 26.43 -5.78 25.23
CA PHE A 177 25.54 -5.94 24.06
C PHE A 177 24.64 -7.18 24.16
N ILE A 178 24.91 -8.13 25.07
CA ILE A 178 24.02 -9.28 25.31
C ILE A 178 22.62 -8.79 25.73
N GLU A 179 22.51 -7.76 26.56
CA GLU A 179 21.22 -7.17 26.96
C GLU A 179 20.47 -6.52 25.77
N MET A 180 21.19 -5.97 24.80
CA MET A 180 20.56 -5.43 23.57
C MET A 180 19.93 -6.52 22.69
N SER A 181 20.44 -7.75 22.76
CA SER A 181 19.89 -8.85 21.95
C SER A 181 18.43 -9.14 22.30
N PHE A 182 18.05 -8.96 23.57
CA PHE A 182 16.66 -9.07 24.05
C PHE A 182 15.77 -8.00 23.44
N ILE A 183 16.23 -6.74 23.42
CA ILE A 183 15.51 -5.61 22.80
C ILE A 183 15.28 -5.90 21.31
N ARG A 184 16.32 -6.40 20.61
CA ARG A 184 16.23 -6.73 19.18
C ARG A 184 15.22 -7.85 18.91
N TRP A 185 15.21 -8.92 19.71
CA TRP A 185 14.26 -10.01 19.55
C TRP A 185 12.82 -9.59 19.85
N ASN A 186 12.59 -8.84 20.92
CA ASN A 186 11.27 -8.30 21.23
C ASN A 186 10.78 -7.38 20.10
N PHE A 187 11.67 -6.56 19.54
CA PHE A 187 11.33 -5.71 18.40
C PHE A 187 10.93 -6.53 17.17
N ILE A 188 11.68 -7.58 16.83
CA ILE A 188 11.34 -8.48 15.70
C ILE A 188 9.96 -9.13 15.93
N ILE A 189 9.71 -9.63 17.13
CA ILE A 189 8.41 -10.24 17.50
C ILE A 189 7.29 -9.22 17.37
N MET A 190 7.50 -7.99 17.87
CA MET A 190 6.53 -6.91 17.77
C MET A 190 6.21 -6.57 16.31
N VAL A 191 7.22 -6.46 15.44
CA VAL A 191 7.01 -6.19 14.00
C VAL A 191 6.18 -7.29 13.35
N ILE A 192 6.49 -8.57 13.63
CA ILE A 192 5.74 -9.71 13.08
C ILE A 192 4.29 -9.69 13.59
N PHE A 193 4.11 -9.46 14.89
CA PHE A 193 2.79 -9.38 15.51
C PHE A 193 1.96 -8.24 14.90
N THR A 194 2.52 -7.04 14.77
CA THR A 194 1.83 -5.91 14.14
C THR A 194 1.50 -6.20 12.68
N ALA A 195 2.42 -6.78 11.91
CA ALA A 195 2.14 -7.16 10.53
C ALA A 195 0.99 -8.17 10.41
N LEU A 196 0.94 -9.15 11.32
CA LEU A 196 -0.13 -10.15 11.36
C LEU A 196 -1.48 -9.52 11.71
N VAL A 197 -1.54 -8.69 12.76
CA VAL A 197 -2.76 -7.98 13.17
C VAL A 197 -3.24 -7.04 12.06
N SER A 198 -2.33 -6.27 11.44
CA SER A 198 -2.68 -5.40 10.31
C SER A 198 -3.19 -6.20 9.12
N SER A 199 -2.57 -7.34 8.78
CA SER A 199 -3.02 -8.20 7.68
C SER A 199 -4.44 -8.73 7.93
N LEU A 200 -4.70 -9.24 9.15
CA LEU A 200 -6.04 -9.70 9.54
C LEU A 200 -7.08 -8.58 9.45
N PHE A 201 -6.74 -7.39 9.94
CA PHE A 201 -7.61 -6.22 9.88
C PHE A 201 -7.90 -5.80 8.44
N ILE A 202 -6.88 -5.75 7.56
CA ILE A 202 -7.08 -5.38 6.16
C ILE A 202 -7.94 -6.44 5.45
N ILE A 203 -7.70 -7.74 5.68
CA ILE A 203 -8.52 -8.80 5.08
C ILE A 203 -9.98 -8.69 5.55
N TYR A 204 -10.19 -8.45 6.84
CA TYR A 204 -11.53 -8.21 7.40
C TYR A 204 -12.20 -7.01 6.74
N PHE A 205 -11.52 -5.85 6.71
CA PHE A 205 -12.04 -4.60 6.15
C PHE A 205 -12.35 -4.75 4.66
N VAL A 206 -11.43 -5.32 3.88
CA VAL A 206 -11.62 -5.58 2.45
C VAL A 206 -12.83 -6.48 2.24
N ARG A 207 -12.99 -7.56 3.01
CA ARG A 207 -14.16 -8.45 2.88
C ARG A 207 -15.45 -7.75 3.26
N ARG A 208 -15.43 -6.91 4.31
CA ARG A 208 -16.60 -6.16 4.79
C ARG A 208 -17.07 -5.10 3.78
N SER A 209 -16.14 -4.41 3.12
CA SER A 209 -16.45 -3.30 2.21
C SER A 209 -16.62 -3.73 0.75
N MET A 210 -15.83 -4.69 0.25
CA MET A 210 -15.87 -5.08 -1.16
C MET A 210 -17.01 -6.04 -1.51
N ARG A 211 -17.52 -6.82 -0.55
CA ARG A 211 -18.59 -7.79 -0.82
C ARG A 211 -19.88 -7.09 -1.29
N PRO A 212 -20.43 -6.10 -0.56
CA PRO A 212 -21.64 -5.40 -0.99
C PRO A 212 -21.48 -4.71 -2.35
N LEU A 213 -20.34 -4.05 -2.57
CA LEU A 213 -20.05 -3.39 -3.84
C LEU A 213 -20.05 -4.38 -5.02
N ARG A 214 -19.44 -5.56 -4.85
CA ARG A 214 -19.42 -6.59 -5.90
C ARG A 214 -20.82 -7.14 -6.20
N THR A 215 -21.65 -7.31 -5.16
CA THR A 215 -23.05 -7.74 -5.34
C THR A 215 -23.82 -6.70 -6.15
N VAL A 216 -23.78 -5.43 -5.73
CA VAL A 216 -24.45 -4.31 -6.40
C VAL A 216 -24.03 -4.20 -7.87
N ILE A 217 -22.72 -4.26 -8.16
CA ILE A 217 -22.21 -4.22 -9.55
C ILE A 217 -22.71 -5.41 -10.36
N SER A 218 -22.69 -6.61 -9.78
CA SER A 218 -23.16 -7.83 -10.46
C SER A 218 -24.64 -7.75 -10.79
N ASP A 219 -25.46 -7.24 -9.88
CA ASP A 219 -26.90 -7.08 -10.07
C ASP A 219 -27.21 -6.04 -11.15
N MET A 220 -26.52 -4.89 -11.13
CA MET A 220 -26.60 -3.86 -12.17
C MET A 220 -26.24 -4.42 -13.55
N GLN A 221 -25.13 -5.16 -13.65
CA GLN A 221 -24.70 -5.80 -14.90
C GLN A 221 -25.74 -6.81 -15.40
N GLY A 222 -26.34 -7.59 -14.50
CA GLY A 222 -27.39 -8.55 -14.83
C GLY A 222 -28.63 -7.88 -15.41
N ILE A 223 -29.08 -6.78 -14.80
CA ILE A 223 -30.23 -5.97 -15.25
C ILE A 223 -29.97 -5.40 -16.65
N VAL A 224 -28.82 -4.75 -16.84
CA VAL A 224 -28.48 -4.10 -18.12
C VAL A 224 -28.28 -5.12 -19.25
N GLN A 225 -27.55 -6.21 -19.01
CA GLN A 225 -27.28 -7.22 -20.04
C GLN A 225 -28.55 -7.95 -20.49
N LYS A 226 -29.46 -8.24 -19.55
CA LYS A 226 -30.73 -8.91 -19.84
C LYS A 226 -31.82 -7.96 -20.32
N ARG A 227 -31.60 -6.64 -20.25
CA ARG A 227 -32.61 -5.59 -20.49
C ARG A 227 -33.87 -5.78 -19.64
N ASP A 228 -33.69 -6.32 -18.43
CA ASP A 228 -34.75 -6.64 -17.48
C ASP A 228 -34.83 -5.49 -16.46
N PHE A 229 -35.39 -4.37 -16.90
CA PHE A 229 -35.53 -3.15 -16.10
C PHE A 229 -36.71 -3.21 -15.12
N GLU A 230 -37.37 -4.34 -14.94
CA GLU A 230 -38.34 -4.54 -13.85
C GLU A 230 -37.64 -4.90 -12.54
N LYS A 231 -36.47 -5.55 -12.64
CA LYS A 231 -35.65 -5.84 -11.47
C LYS A 231 -35.00 -4.59 -10.92
N ARG A 232 -34.78 -4.60 -9.60
CA ARG A 232 -34.14 -3.52 -8.85
C ARG A 232 -33.00 -4.09 -8.02
N VAL A 233 -31.95 -3.31 -7.90
CA VAL A 233 -30.81 -3.63 -7.04
C VAL A 233 -31.21 -3.34 -5.59
N ILE A 234 -30.97 -4.27 -4.68
CA ILE A 234 -31.31 -4.09 -3.26
C ILE A 234 -30.18 -3.34 -2.56
N PRO A 235 -30.42 -2.14 -1.98
CA PRO A 235 -29.39 -1.44 -1.21
C PRO A 235 -29.15 -2.17 0.11
N VAL A 236 -28.01 -2.86 0.23
CA VAL A 236 -27.62 -3.63 1.42
C VAL A 236 -27.03 -2.75 2.54
N GLN A 237 -26.60 -1.53 2.21
CA GLN A 237 -25.89 -0.62 3.12
C GLN A 237 -26.44 0.81 3.06
N ASN A 238 -26.23 1.57 4.13
CA ASN A 238 -26.54 3.00 4.22
C ASN A 238 -25.27 3.86 4.01
N ASP A 239 -24.49 3.50 3.00
CA ASP A 239 -23.26 4.19 2.57
C ASP A 239 -23.35 4.55 1.07
N GLU A 240 -22.23 4.98 0.49
CA GLU A 240 -22.13 5.37 -0.93
C GLU A 240 -22.47 4.19 -1.86
N VAL A 241 -22.26 2.94 -1.44
CA VAL A 241 -22.63 1.75 -2.21
C VAL A 241 -24.15 1.59 -2.25
N GLY A 242 -24.81 1.84 -1.12
CA GLY A 242 -26.27 1.87 -1.06
C GLY A 242 -26.89 3.03 -1.85
N GLU A 243 -26.26 4.19 -1.81
CA GLU A 243 -26.66 5.36 -2.61
C GLU A 243 -26.58 5.08 -4.10
N LEU A 244 -25.46 4.51 -4.56
CA LEU A 244 -25.31 4.08 -5.95
C LEU A 244 -26.41 3.09 -6.38
N ALA A 245 -26.81 2.16 -5.52
CA ALA A 245 -27.91 1.25 -5.81
C ALA A 245 -29.26 1.98 -5.96
N ARG A 246 -29.53 2.99 -5.11
CA ARG A 246 -30.75 3.81 -5.20
C ARG A 246 -30.77 4.64 -6.49
N GLU A 247 -29.66 5.30 -6.82
CA GLU A 247 -29.55 6.09 -8.05
C GLU A 247 -29.68 5.24 -9.31
N PHE A 248 -29.08 4.04 -9.32
CA PHE A 248 -29.27 3.10 -10.41
C PHE A 248 -30.73 2.65 -10.56
N ASN A 249 -31.43 2.42 -9.45
CA ASN A 249 -32.85 2.06 -9.49
C ASN A 249 -33.72 3.20 -10.05
N LEU A 250 -33.39 4.45 -9.75
CA LEU A 250 -34.05 5.61 -10.37
C LEU A 250 -33.81 5.64 -11.88
N MET A 251 -32.55 5.47 -12.32
CA MET A 251 -32.21 5.38 -13.75
C MET A 251 -32.94 4.22 -14.45
N ALA A 252 -33.02 3.05 -13.81
CA ALA A 252 -33.74 1.89 -14.35
C ALA A 252 -35.24 2.20 -14.53
N ASP A 253 -35.85 2.92 -13.57
CA ASP A 253 -37.25 3.38 -13.68
C ASP A 253 -37.45 4.35 -14.86
N TYR A 254 -36.53 5.30 -15.03
CA TYR A 254 -36.56 6.22 -16.18
C TYR A 254 -36.44 5.48 -17.51
N LEU A 255 -35.54 4.49 -17.60
CA LEU A 255 -35.35 3.68 -18.80
C LEU A 255 -36.59 2.84 -19.13
N ASP A 256 -37.21 2.22 -18.12
CA ASP A 256 -38.43 1.42 -18.28
C ASP A 256 -39.60 2.27 -18.81
N ARG A 257 -39.81 3.46 -18.22
CA ARG A 257 -40.82 4.42 -18.70
C ARG A 257 -40.53 4.91 -20.11
N ALA A 258 -39.26 5.21 -20.42
CA ALA A 258 -38.85 5.65 -21.75
C ALA A 258 -39.12 4.57 -22.81
N MET A 259 -38.80 3.31 -22.52
CA MET A 259 -39.09 2.19 -23.42
C MET A 259 -40.58 1.98 -23.62
N THR A 260 -41.37 2.06 -22.55
CA THR A 260 -42.84 1.94 -22.64
C THR A 260 -43.44 3.07 -23.47
N ARG A 261 -42.96 4.30 -23.28
CA ARG A 261 -43.40 5.46 -24.08
C ARG A 261 -43.02 5.32 -25.56
N LEU A 262 -41.81 4.84 -25.86
CA LEU A 262 -41.40 4.58 -27.25
C LEU A 262 -42.26 3.51 -27.92
N LYS A 263 -42.60 2.42 -27.21
CA LYS A 263 -43.52 1.40 -27.72
C LYS A 263 -44.90 1.98 -28.02
N TYR A 264 -45.44 2.79 -27.10
CA TYR A 264 -46.73 3.44 -27.28
C TYR A 264 -46.72 4.38 -28.49
N ILE A 265 -45.69 5.23 -28.62
CA ILE A 265 -45.54 6.14 -29.76
C ILE A 265 -45.47 5.35 -31.07
N ALA A 266 -44.62 4.32 -31.15
CA ALA A 266 -44.48 3.50 -32.36
C ALA A 266 -45.80 2.81 -32.75
N HIS A 267 -46.58 2.35 -31.76
CA HIS A 267 -47.91 1.78 -32.02
C HIS A 267 -48.90 2.82 -32.54
N SER A 268 -48.98 3.98 -31.87
CA SER A 268 -49.87 5.08 -32.27
C SER A 268 -49.52 5.63 -33.66
N GLU A 269 -48.23 5.68 -34.01
CA GLU A 269 -47.78 6.08 -35.34
C GLU A 269 -48.22 5.08 -36.41
N ALA A 270 -48.12 3.78 -36.13
CA ALA A 270 -48.58 2.74 -37.04
C ALA A 270 -50.10 2.82 -37.28
N GLU A 271 -50.88 3.01 -36.22
CA GLU A 271 -52.34 3.19 -36.32
C GLU A 271 -52.71 4.45 -37.11
N ALA A 272 -52.07 5.59 -36.80
CA ALA A 272 -52.31 6.85 -37.51
C ALA A 272 -51.97 6.73 -39.01
N ARG A 273 -50.90 6.01 -39.38
CA ARG A 273 -50.56 5.74 -40.79
C ARG A 273 -51.64 4.94 -41.50
N ILE A 274 -52.22 3.94 -40.85
CA ILE A 274 -53.33 3.15 -41.41
C ILE A 274 -54.57 4.03 -41.61
N GLU A 275 -54.91 4.85 -40.62
CA GLU A 275 -56.05 5.76 -40.70
C GLU A 275 -55.89 6.79 -41.83
N ILE A 276 -54.71 7.41 -41.95
CA ILE A 276 -54.39 8.34 -43.04
C ILE A 276 -54.56 7.65 -44.40
N ARG A 277 -54.01 6.43 -44.58
CA ARG A 277 -54.12 5.70 -45.85
C ARG A 277 -55.57 5.34 -46.18
N ASN A 278 -56.39 5.03 -45.18
CA ASN A 278 -57.81 4.76 -45.39
C ASN A 278 -58.58 6.02 -45.80
N ARG A 279 -58.33 7.16 -45.14
CA ARG A 279 -58.93 8.46 -45.51
C ARG A 279 -58.51 8.92 -46.90
N GLU A 280 -57.25 8.70 -47.27
CA GLU A 280 -56.74 8.98 -48.61
C GLU A 280 -57.50 8.17 -49.67
N ARG A 281 -57.65 6.86 -49.45
CA ARG A 281 -58.41 5.97 -50.35
C ARG A 281 -59.89 6.36 -50.46
N GLU A 282 -60.53 6.74 -49.35
CA GLU A 282 -61.91 7.23 -49.36
C GLU A 282 -62.04 8.53 -50.16
N THR A 283 -61.09 9.46 -49.99
CA THR A 283 -61.07 10.71 -50.75
C THR A 283 -60.91 10.45 -52.25
N LEU A 284 -60.03 9.52 -52.64
CA LEU A 284 -59.83 9.11 -54.03
C LEU A 284 -61.11 8.49 -54.63
N ASP A 285 -61.81 7.65 -53.86
CA ASP A 285 -63.09 7.06 -54.28
C ASP A 285 -64.16 8.14 -54.50
N VAL A 286 -64.28 9.11 -53.58
CA VAL A 286 -65.22 10.24 -53.74
C VAL A 286 -64.89 11.08 -54.97
N LEU A 287 -63.62 11.42 -55.19
CA LEU A 287 -63.19 12.20 -56.36
C LEU A 287 -63.50 11.47 -57.67
N SER A 288 -63.24 10.16 -57.73
CA SER A 288 -63.60 9.33 -58.89
C SER A 288 -65.11 9.42 -59.17
N ARG A 289 -65.95 9.27 -58.14
CA ARG A 289 -67.42 9.35 -58.31
C ARG A 289 -67.91 10.72 -58.77
N VAL A 290 -67.27 11.80 -58.32
CA VAL A 290 -67.60 13.17 -58.76
C VAL A 290 -67.25 13.37 -60.24
N SER A 291 -66.09 12.87 -60.68
CA SER A 291 -65.69 12.90 -62.10
C SER A 291 -66.72 12.19 -62.99
N ASP A 292 -67.31 11.10 -62.51
CA ASP A 292 -68.28 10.30 -63.25
C ASP A 292 -69.72 10.82 -63.17
N HIS A 293 -69.99 11.87 -62.38
CA HIS A 293 -71.36 12.37 -62.16
C HIS A 293 -72.04 12.90 -63.44
N LYS A 294 -71.26 13.32 -64.44
CA LYS A 294 -71.78 13.79 -65.74
C LYS A 294 -72.22 12.64 -66.67
N ASP A 295 -71.87 11.38 -66.37
CA ASP A 295 -72.20 10.21 -67.20
C ASP A 295 -72.59 9.00 -66.32
N PRO A 296 -73.89 8.79 -66.04
CA PRO A 296 -74.37 7.78 -65.10
C PRO A 296 -74.03 6.32 -65.42
N GLU A 297 -73.67 5.99 -66.68
CA GLU A 297 -73.26 4.62 -67.06
C GLU A 297 -71.81 4.29 -66.63
N THR A 298 -71.00 5.29 -66.28
CA THR A 298 -69.53 5.14 -66.11
C THR A 298 -69.04 4.94 -64.67
N ALA A 299 -69.82 5.24 -63.63
CA ALA A 299 -69.35 5.20 -62.23
C ALA A 299 -68.90 3.79 -61.74
N ARG A 300 -69.47 2.70 -62.29
CA ARG A 300 -68.97 1.33 -62.02
C ARG A 300 -67.84 0.92 -62.94
N HIS A 301 -67.62 1.63 -64.05
CA HIS A 301 -66.60 1.33 -65.04
C HIS A 301 -65.21 1.77 -64.55
N THR A 302 -65.04 3.01 -64.09
CA THR A 302 -63.78 3.55 -63.53
C THR A 302 -63.19 2.70 -62.41
N SER A 303 -64.02 2.28 -61.44
CA SER A 303 -63.59 1.38 -60.36
C SER A 303 -63.09 0.01 -60.88
N ARG A 304 -63.77 -0.57 -61.89
CA ARG A 304 -63.33 -1.81 -62.54
C ARG A 304 -62.03 -1.62 -63.31
N VAL A 305 -61.85 -0.49 -64.00
CA VAL A 305 -60.61 -0.17 -64.72
C VAL A 305 -59.44 -0.07 -63.74
N GLY A 306 -59.63 0.54 -62.57
CA GLY A 306 -58.63 0.52 -61.50
C GLY A 306 -58.28 -0.91 -61.05
N MET A 307 -59.28 -1.76 -60.81
CA MET A 307 -59.04 -3.17 -60.45
C MET A 307 -58.32 -3.95 -61.56
N TYR A 308 -58.65 -3.73 -62.83
CA TYR A 308 -57.95 -4.36 -63.95
C TYR A 308 -56.51 -3.87 -64.08
N ALA A 309 -56.26 -2.57 -63.91
CA ALA A 309 -54.91 -2.02 -63.94
C ALA A 309 -54.03 -2.59 -62.81
N SER A 310 -54.58 -2.71 -61.61
CA SER A 310 -53.94 -3.37 -60.47
C SER A 310 -53.56 -4.81 -60.80
N LEU A 311 -54.51 -5.60 -61.30
CA LEU A 311 -54.29 -7.01 -61.62
C LEU A 311 -53.27 -7.18 -62.76
N LEU A 312 -53.33 -6.34 -63.80
CA LEU A 312 -52.38 -6.36 -64.89
C LEU A 312 -50.97 -5.97 -64.42
N SER A 313 -50.87 -5.03 -63.49
CA SER A 313 -49.61 -4.63 -62.84
C SER A 313 -49.00 -5.80 -62.04
N GLU A 314 -49.80 -6.50 -61.23
CA GLU A 314 -49.35 -7.72 -60.53
C GLU A 314 -48.89 -8.81 -61.49
N LEU A 315 -49.65 -9.07 -62.57
CA LEU A 315 -49.30 -10.07 -63.59
C LEU A 315 -48.04 -9.71 -64.38
N ARG A 316 -47.71 -8.42 -64.46
CA ARG A 316 -46.47 -7.91 -65.06
C ARG A 316 -45.25 -8.11 -64.14
N GLY A 317 -45.48 -8.46 -62.87
CA GLY A 317 -44.44 -8.64 -61.86
C GLY A 317 -44.14 -7.40 -61.03
N ASP A 318 -45.03 -6.39 -61.06
CA ASP A 318 -44.87 -5.18 -60.25
C ASP A 318 -45.11 -5.49 -58.76
N SER A 319 -44.58 -4.63 -57.90
CA SER A 319 -44.78 -4.76 -56.46
C SER A 319 -46.25 -4.53 -56.07
N SER A 320 -46.67 -5.12 -54.95
CA SER A 320 -48.04 -4.90 -54.42
C SER A 320 -48.34 -3.42 -54.16
N GLU A 321 -47.33 -2.61 -53.84
CA GLU A 321 -47.48 -1.17 -53.69
C GLU A 321 -47.74 -0.47 -55.04
N GLU A 322 -47.05 -0.86 -56.10
CA GLU A 322 -47.28 -0.33 -57.45
C GLU A 322 -48.64 -0.78 -58.00
N ALA A 323 -49.05 -2.03 -57.75
CA ALA A 323 -50.37 -2.52 -58.12
C ALA A 323 -51.49 -1.77 -57.39
N ASP A 324 -51.37 -1.58 -56.07
CA ASP A 324 -52.33 -0.80 -55.28
C ASP A 324 -52.33 0.68 -55.73
N LEU A 325 -51.17 1.25 -56.06
CA LEU A 325 -51.08 2.59 -56.64
C LEU A 325 -51.87 2.65 -57.97
N MET A 326 -51.67 1.70 -58.88
CA MET A 326 -52.42 1.61 -60.13
C MET A 326 -53.93 1.48 -59.88
N ARG A 327 -54.33 0.71 -58.86
CA ARG A 327 -55.73 0.51 -58.48
C ARG A 327 -56.44 1.82 -58.17
N TRP A 328 -55.77 2.71 -57.43
CA TRP A 328 -56.35 3.96 -56.95
C TRP A 328 -56.08 5.16 -57.85
N ALA A 329 -54.99 5.15 -58.64
CA ALA A 329 -54.63 6.27 -59.52
C ALA A 329 -55.36 6.23 -60.87
N VAL A 330 -55.53 5.05 -61.49
CA VAL A 330 -56.13 4.92 -62.83
C VAL A 330 -57.58 5.44 -62.91
N PRO A 331 -58.46 5.25 -61.90
CA PRO A 331 -59.79 5.85 -61.90
C PRO A 331 -59.80 7.39 -62.05
N LEU A 332 -58.70 8.07 -61.71
CA LEU A 332 -58.58 9.52 -61.83
C LEU A 332 -58.21 10.02 -63.24
N HIS A 333 -57.97 9.15 -64.21
CA HIS A 333 -57.51 9.55 -65.56
C HIS A 333 -58.38 10.61 -66.24
N ASP A 334 -59.67 10.60 -65.92
CA ASP A 334 -60.69 11.49 -66.49
C ASP A 334 -61.10 12.64 -65.57
N ILE A 335 -60.43 12.84 -64.42
CA ILE A 335 -60.81 13.87 -63.43
C ILE A 335 -60.83 15.30 -64.01
N GLY A 336 -60.08 15.54 -65.09
CA GLY A 336 -60.08 16.81 -65.81
C GLY A 336 -61.42 17.16 -66.49
N LYS A 337 -62.31 16.19 -66.71
CA LYS A 337 -63.64 16.41 -67.32
C LYS A 337 -64.56 17.28 -66.46
N VAL A 338 -64.31 17.37 -65.14
CA VAL A 338 -65.06 18.22 -64.21
C VAL A 338 -65.02 19.70 -64.61
N GLY A 339 -63.93 20.16 -65.22
CA GLY A 339 -63.74 21.55 -65.64
C GLY A 339 -64.29 21.94 -67.01
N ILE A 340 -64.87 20.98 -67.76
CA ILE A 340 -65.42 21.23 -69.10
C ILE A 340 -66.90 21.62 -68.96
N PRO A 341 -67.34 22.81 -69.43
CA PRO A 341 -68.75 23.21 -69.42
C PRO A 341 -69.61 22.23 -70.22
N ASP A 342 -70.87 22.06 -69.83
CA ASP A 342 -71.83 21.18 -70.52
C ASP A 342 -72.23 21.69 -71.91
#